data_AF-A0A9Q6AJ22-F1
#
_entry.id   AF-A0A9Q6AJ22-F1
#
_cell.length_a   1.000
_cell.length_b   1.000
_cell.length_c   1.000
_cell.angle_alpha   90.00
_cell.angle_beta   90.00
_cell.angle_gamma   90.00
#
_symmetry.space_group_name_H-M   'P 1'
#
loop_
_entity.id
_entity.type
_entity.pdbx_description
1 polymer ?
#
loop_
_entity_poly.entity_id
_entity_poly.type
_entity_poly.pdbx_seq_one_letter_code
_entity_poly.pdbx_strand_id
1 'polypeptide(L)'
;MTLKRVGSLKNKKHKHCLQCGRVLVGLKDNTEHECSFCGQKHFVDIYGTTLVLTAAERPDLRHRTEPKNPDDPEVVQKKKNQDEFKKNLAIFRSKWGR
;
A
#
# COMPACT_ATOMS: atom_id res chain seq x y z
N MET A 1 -3.62 -18.31 11.06
CA MET A 1 -4.27 -17.50 10.00
C MET A 1 -3.31 -16.41 9.56
N THR A 2 -3.18 -16.17 8.26
CA THR A 2 -2.44 -15.00 7.77
C THR A 2 -3.39 -13.80 7.75
N LEU A 3 -3.04 -12.69 8.39
CA LEU A 3 -3.95 -11.52 8.48
C LEU A 3 -3.78 -10.54 7.31
N LYS A 4 -2.61 -10.56 6.67
CA LYS A 4 -2.25 -9.67 5.56
C LYS A 4 -1.26 -10.35 4.62
N ARG A 5 -1.40 -10.10 3.32
CA ARG A 5 -0.45 -10.56 2.30
C ARG A 5 -0.17 -9.43 1.33
N VAL A 6 1.11 -9.20 1.08
CA VAL A 6 1.60 -8.26 0.07
C VAL A 6 2.34 -9.06 -0.99
N GLY A 7 2.11 -8.76 -2.26
CA GLY A 7 2.84 -9.40 -3.34
C GLY A 7 2.50 -8.82 -4.70
N SER A 8 3.08 -9.36 -5.76
CA SER A 8 2.83 -8.84 -7.10
C SER A 8 1.46 -9.28 -7.65
N LEU A 9 0.75 -8.34 -8.29
CA LEU A 9 -0.50 -8.60 -9.01
C LEU A 9 -0.35 -9.65 -10.13
N LYS A 10 0.84 -9.74 -10.74
CA LYS A 10 1.13 -10.71 -11.81
C LYS A 10 1.26 -12.13 -11.27
N ASN A 11 1.66 -12.29 -10.00
CA ASN A 11 1.91 -13.60 -9.43
C ASN A 11 0.64 -14.16 -8.77
N LYS A 12 0.13 -15.25 -9.36
CA LYS A 12 -1.09 -15.95 -8.91
C LYS A 12 -0.98 -16.46 -7.46
N LYS A 13 0.23 -16.72 -6.95
CA LYS A 13 0.46 -17.14 -5.57
C LYS A 13 -0.03 -16.12 -4.54
N HIS A 14 -0.04 -14.84 -4.87
CA HIS A 14 -0.52 -13.82 -3.93
C HIS A 14 -2.03 -13.64 -3.96
N LYS A 15 -2.72 -14.17 -4.98
CA LYS A 15 -4.18 -14.12 -5.12
C LYS A 15 -4.86 -15.32 -4.46
N HIS A 16 -4.42 -15.72 -3.27
CA HIS A 16 -5.10 -16.78 -2.52
C HIS A 16 -5.74 -16.20 -1.27
N CYS A 17 -6.91 -16.73 -0.91
CA CYS A 17 -7.59 -16.44 0.33
C CYS A 17 -6.67 -16.65 1.52
N LEU A 18 -6.76 -15.73 2.48
CA LEU A 18 -5.93 -15.70 3.67
C LEU A 18 -6.27 -16.83 4.66
N GLN A 19 -7.51 -17.31 4.65
CA GLN A 19 -7.98 -18.41 5.48
C GLN A 19 -7.89 -19.78 4.80
N CYS A 20 -8.55 -19.95 3.65
CA CYS A 20 -8.69 -21.27 3.02
C CYS A 20 -7.63 -21.57 1.95
N GLY A 21 -6.80 -20.58 1.59
CA GLY A 21 -5.73 -20.78 0.60
C GLY A 21 -6.22 -21.03 -0.83
N ARG A 22 -7.51 -20.86 -1.15
CA ARG A 22 -8.02 -20.95 -2.53
C ARG A 22 -7.73 -19.70 -3.34
N VAL A 23 -7.57 -19.86 -4.65
CA VAL A 23 -7.37 -18.75 -5.57
C VAL A 23 -8.61 -17.84 -5.58
N LEU A 24 -8.41 -16.55 -5.35
CA LEU A 24 -9.39 -15.49 -5.54
C LEU A 24 -9.34 -15.04 -7.01
N VAL A 25 -10.50 -14.95 -7.66
CA VAL A 25 -10.64 -14.56 -9.07
C VAL A 25 -11.39 -13.24 -9.15
N GLY A 26 -11.03 -12.36 -10.09
CA GLY A 26 -11.74 -11.10 -10.30
C GLY A 26 -11.44 -9.99 -9.29
N LEU A 27 -10.27 -10.04 -8.63
CA LEU A 27 -9.84 -8.98 -7.69
C LEU A 27 -9.82 -7.62 -8.38
N LYS A 28 -10.57 -6.66 -7.82
CA LYS A 28 -10.61 -5.27 -8.24
C LYS A 28 -9.97 -4.40 -7.16
N ASP A 29 -9.41 -3.28 -7.58
CA ASP A 29 -8.82 -2.32 -6.64
C ASP A 29 -9.90 -1.72 -5.72
N ASN A 30 -9.54 -1.45 -4.48
CA ASN A 30 -10.35 -0.82 -3.43
C ASN A 30 -11.70 -1.49 -3.18
N THR A 31 -11.81 -2.78 -3.47
CA THR A 31 -13.06 -3.51 -3.31
C THR A 31 -12.92 -4.54 -2.21
N GLU A 32 -13.99 -4.72 -1.43
CA GLU A 32 -14.13 -5.88 -0.56
C GLU A 32 -14.45 -7.12 -1.42
N HIS A 33 -13.59 -8.13 -1.30
CA HIS A 33 -13.77 -9.43 -1.95
C HIS A 33 -14.13 -10.48 -0.93
N GLU A 34 -15.30 -11.08 -1.07
CA GLU A 34 -15.71 -12.21 -0.26
C GLU A 34 -15.26 -13.52 -0.92
N CYS A 35 -14.62 -14.39 -0.14
CA CYS A 35 -14.26 -15.71 -0.61
C CYS A 35 -15.50 -16.60 -0.68
N SER A 36 -15.87 -17.05 -1.88
CA SER A 36 -17.06 -17.89 -2.11
C SER A 36 -17.04 -19.26 -1.41
N PHE A 37 -15.90 -19.68 -0.84
CA PHE A 37 -15.76 -20.99 -0.21
C PHE A 37 -15.84 -20.93 1.32
N CYS A 38 -15.17 -19.96 1.94
CA CYS A 38 -15.12 -19.82 3.40
C CYS A 38 -15.87 -18.58 3.91
N GLY A 39 -16.48 -17.78 3.03
CA GLY A 39 -17.21 -16.55 3.39
C GLY A 39 -16.31 -15.42 3.92
N GLN A 40 -14.99 -15.59 3.93
CA GLN A 40 -14.10 -14.58 4.49
C GLN A 40 -14.02 -13.36 3.57
N LYS A 41 -14.27 -12.19 4.12
CA LYS A 41 -14.12 -10.90 3.45
C LYS A 41 -12.66 -10.44 3.49
N HIS A 42 -12.16 -9.98 2.35
CA HIS A 42 -10.80 -9.49 2.15
C HIS A 42 -10.86 -8.09 1.53
N PHE A 43 -10.12 -7.15 2.11
CA PHE A 43 -9.84 -5.89 1.45
C PHE A 43 -8.73 -6.09 0.43
N VAL A 44 -8.98 -5.65 -0.80
CA VAL A 44 -8.03 -5.70 -1.90
C VAL A 44 -7.60 -4.27 -2.22
N ASP A 45 -6.32 -3.96 -2.04
CA ASP A 45 -5.72 -2.69 -2.44
C ASP A 45 -4.64 -2.97 -3.50
N ILE A 46 -4.72 -2.31 -4.65
CA ILE A 46 -3.81 -2.48 -5.79
C ILE A 46 -3.01 -1.20 -6.02
N TYR A 47 -1.71 -1.26 -5.74
CA TYR A 47 -0.76 -0.17 -5.98
C TYR A 47 0.08 -0.49 -7.21
N GLY A 48 -0.43 -0.13 -8.39
CA GLY A 48 0.22 -0.38 -9.68
C GLY A 48 0.44 -1.88 -9.93
N THR A 49 1.63 -2.39 -9.62
CA THR A 49 2.01 -3.81 -9.78
C THR A 49 1.93 -4.62 -8.48
N THR A 50 1.67 -3.97 -7.35
CA THR A 50 1.59 -4.58 -6.02
C THR A 50 0.14 -4.78 -5.62
N LEU A 51 -0.16 -5.94 -5.07
CA LEU A 51 -1.45 -6.34 -4.53
C LEU A 51 -1.30 -6.57 -3.03
N VAL A 52 -2.17 -5.89 -2.26
CA VAL A 52 -2.28 -6.03 -0.81
C VAL A 52 -3.64 -6.62 -0.51
N LEU A 53 -3.64 -7.80 0.12
CA LEU A 53 -4.82 -8.47 0.66
C LEU A 53 -4.79 -8.35 2.17
N THR A 54 -5.84 -7.76 2.75
CA THR A 54 -6.00 -7.63 4.20
C THR A 54 -7.30 -8.31 4.63
N ALA A 55 -7.29 -9.11 5.69
CA ALA A 55 -8.50 -9.72 6.22
C ALA A 55 -9.43 -8.64 6.80
N ALA A 56 -10.74 -8.72 6.50
CA ALA A 56 -11.70 -7.71 6.97
C ALA A 56 -11.92 -7.71 8.48
N GLU A 57 -11.56 -8.79 9.18
CA GLU A 57 -11.63 -8.90 10.65
C GLU A 57 -10.68 -7.93 11.38
N ARG A 58 -9.68 -7.38 10.68
CA ARG A 58 -8.70 -6.44 11.23
C ARG A 58 -8.54 -5.23 10.29
N PRO A 59 -9.51 -4.30 10.24
CA PRO A 59 -9.39 -3.09 9.44
C PRO A 59 -8.17 -2.24 9.86
N ASP A 60 -7.71 -2.36 11.11
CA ASP A 60 -6.52 -1.67 11.63
C ASP A 60 -5.21 -2.00 10.87
N LEU A 61 -5.14 -3.16 10.21
CA LEU A 61 -3.98 -3.59 9.42
C LEU A 61 -4.03 -3.08 7.97
N ARG A 62 -5.19 -2.55 7.54
CA ARG A 62 -5.38 -1.93 6.24
C ARG A 62 -4.70 -0.57 6.26
N HIS A 63 -3.40 -0.59 6.03
CA HIS A 63 -2.58 0.61 5.89
C HIS A 63 -2.77 1.21 4.48
N ARG A 64 -4.01 1.57 4.14
CA ARG A 64 -4.24 2.46 3.02
C ARG A 64 -4.00 3.85 3.56
N THR A 65 -2.83 4.42 3.27
CA THR A 65 -2.70 5.86 3.30
C THR A 65 -3.77 6.33 2.33
N GLU A 66 -4.86 6.89 2.84
CA GLU A 66 -5.71 7.75 2.03
C GLU A 66 -4.77 8.69 1.27
N PRO A 67 -5.05 9.03 0.00
CA PRO A 67 -4.33 10.13 -0.61
C PRO A 67 -4.56 11.31 0.33
N LYS A 68 -3.56 11.61 1.18
CA LYS A 68 -3.57 12.82 1.98
C LYS A 68 -3.84 13.90 0.96
N ASN A 69 -4.98 14.58 1.14
CA ASN A 69 -5.38 15.67 0.27
C ASN A 69 -4.11 16.52 0.06
N PRO A 70 -3.74 16.92 -1.16
CA PRO A 70 -2.52 17.71 -1.37
C PRO A 70 -2.45 18.99 -0.49
N ASP A 71 -3.59 19.39 0.08
CA ASP A 71 -3.78 20.47 1.06
C ASP A 71 -3.61 20.06 2.54
N ASP A 72 -3.22 18.81 2.83
CA ASP A 72 -2.95 18.35 4.19
C ASP A 72 -1.66 19.02 4.70
N PRO A 73 -1.71 19.75 5.83
CA PRO A 73 -0.61 20.60 6.29
C PRO A 73 0.69 19.81 6.53
N GLU A 74 0.61 18.52 6.87
CA GLU A 74 1.79 17.67 7.04
C GLU A 74 2.50 17.35 5.73
N VAL A 75 1.76 17.21 4.62
CA VAL A 75 2.33 16.93 3.28
C VAL A 75 3.01 18.17 2.73
N VAL A 76 2.42 19.34 2.94
CA VAL A 76 2.98 20.64 2.55
C VAL A 76 4.27 20.93 3.32
N GLN A 77 4.29 20.67 4.63
CA GLN A 77 5.50 20.83 5.45
C GLN A 77 6.61 19.85 5.06
N LYS A 78 6.28 18.58 4.78
CA LYS A 78 7.28 17.60 4.31
C LYS A 78 7.91 17.98 2.98
N LYS A 79 7.13 18.51 2.02
CA LYS A 79 7.67 19.03 0.75
C LYS A 79 8.63 20.20 0.98
N LYS A 80 8.25 21.19 1.80
CA LYS A 80 9.12 22.34 2.14
C LYS A 80 10.44 21.89 2.76
N ASN A 81 10.40 20.99 3.74
CA ASN A 81 11.62 20.44 4.36
C ASN A 81 12.49 19.68 3.35
N GLN A 82 11.88 18.97 2.40
CA GLN A 82 12.64 18.23 1.37
C GLN A 82 13.32 19.17 0.38
N ASP A 83 12.69 20.27 -0.01
CA ASP A 83 13.28 21.28 -0.91
C ASP A 83 14.40 22.07 -0.23
N GLU A 84 14.23 22.41 1.06
CA GLU A 84 15.26 23.06 1.84
C GLU A 84 16.48 22.15 2.06
N PHE A 85 16.25 20.86 2.32
CA PHE A 85 17.32 19.87 2.40
C PHE A 85 18.08 19.75 1.08
N LYS A 86 17.40 19.73 -0.08
CA LYS A 86 18.06 19.69 -1.39
C LYS A 86 18.90 20.93 -1.66
N LYS A 87 18.43 22.12 -1.26
CA LYS A 87 19.20 23.37 -1.38
C LYS A 87 20.46 23.31 -0.52
N ASN A 88 20.34 22.88 0.74
CA ASN A 88 21.49 22.72 1.63
C ASN A 88 22.46 21.65 1.11
N LEU A 89 21.97 20.56 0.54
CA LEU A 89 22.79 19.53 -0.08
C LEU A 89 23.54 20.07 -1.31
N ALA A 90 22.91 20.90 -2.13
CA ALA A 90 23.54 21.53 -3.29
C ALA A 90 24.65 22.51 -2.87
N ILE A 91 24.41 23.31 -1.83
CA ILE A 91 25.41 24.21 -1.24
C ILE A 91 26.56 23.41 -0.62
N PHE A 92 26.25 22.31 0.07
CA PHE A 92 27.27 21.44 0.63
C PHE A 92 28.14 20.82 -0.47
N ARG A 93 27.53 20.32 -1.55
CA ARG A 93 28.25 19.76 -2.70
C ARG A 93 29.09 20.80 -3.43
N SER A 94 28.63 22.04 -3.58
CA SER A 94 29.44 23.09 -4.20
C SER A 94 30.63 23.54 -3.34
N LYS A 95 30.47 23.48 -2.01
CA LYS A 95 31.50 23.92 -1.05
C LYS A 95 32.52 22.82 -0.69
N TRP A 96 32.10 21.55 -0.67
CA TRP A 96 32.90 20.42 -0.17
C TRP A 96 33.01 19.25 -1.15
N GLY A 97 32.25 19.24 -2.25
CA GLY A 97 32.34 18.22 -3.30
C GLY A 97 33.48 18.54 -4.27
N ARG A 98 34.71 18.32 -3.82
CA ARG A 98 35.89 18.24 -4.67
C ARG A 98 36.10 16.79 -5.11
#